data_AF-A0A2E0HQB5-F1
#
_entry.id   AF-A0A2E0HQB5-F1
#
_cell.length_a   1.000
_cell.length_b   1.000
_cell.length_c   1.000
_cell.angle_alpha   90.00
_cell.angle_beta   90.00
_cell.angle_gamma   90.00
#
_symmetry.space_group_name_H-M   'P 1'
#
loop_
_entity.id
_entity.type
_entity.pdbx_description
1 polymer ?
#
loop_
_entity_poly.entity_id
_entity_poly.type
_entity_poly.pdbx_seq_one_letter_code
_entity_poly.pdbx_strand_id
1 'polypeptide(L)'
;MDLVRNLALLAHPVLACGLIFWIWWQYSWRKKSTLLSGEERKKALAQHEKMGNKLVWATFIVILVAFIGRAIAGWRTNGDIFSEIWPTNLHGFMGPLGFILLVVLAKLGKQTKSARIAGEKFTHLKLKHGRAADFIIVIAIIHAFLGFLYLFSVLG
;
A
#
# COMPACT_ATOMS: atom_id res chain seq x y z
N MET A 1 -21.14 -11.48 -20.33
CA MET A 1 -20.25 -11.02 -19.23
C MET A 1 -20.61 -11.77 -17.98
N ASP A 2 -19.64 -12.38 -17.30
CA ASP A 2 -19.86 -12.98 -15.99
C ASP A 2 -19.77 -11.88 -14.91
N LEU A 3 -20.93 -11.55 -14.32
CA LEU A 3 -21.03 -10.53 -13.28
C LEU A 3 -20.17 -10.86 -12.06
N VAL A 4 -20.16 -12.12 -11.63
CA VAL A 4 -19.41 -12.55 -10.43
C VAL A 4 -17.92 -12.40 -10.66
N ARG A 5 -17.44 -12.83 -11.84
CA ARG A 5 -16.04 -12.65 -12.24
C ARG A 5 -15.65 -11.17 -12.25
N ASN A 6 -16.46 -10.32 -12.87
CA ASN A 6 -16.14 -8.89 -12.99
C ASN A 6 -16.13 -8.20 -11.61
N LEU A 7 -17.10 -8.49 -10.75
CA LEU A 7 -17.11 -7.97 -9.38
C LEU A 7 -15.89 -8.42 -8.57
N ALA A 8 -15.50 -9.69 -8.71
CA ALA A 8 -14.33 -10.24 -8.03
C ALA A 8 -13.03 -9.54 -8.47
N LEU A 9 -12.88 -9.25 -9.76
CA LEU A 9 -11.71 -8.59 -10.33
C LEU A 9 -11.69 -7.08 -10.03
N LEU A 10 -12.85 -6.43 -9.95
CA LEU A 10 -12.99 -5.00 -9.63
C LEU A 10 -12.85 -4.68 -8.13
N ALA A 11 -12.98 -5.66 -7.23
CA ALA A 11 -12.83 -5.43 -5.80
C ALA A 11 -11.44 -4.87 -5.44
N HIS A 12 -10.38 -5.42 -6.02
CA HIS A 12 -9.00 -4.95 -5.80
C HIS A 12 -8.77 -3.48 -6.19
N PRO A 13 -9.02 -3.03 -7.44
CA PRO A 13 -8.73 -1.66 -7.85
C PRO A 13 -9.53 -0.62 -7.05
N VAL A 14 -10.78 -0.93 -6.66
CA VAL A 14 -11.58 -0.06 -5.79
C VAL A 14 -10.91 0.12 -4.42
N LEU A 15 -10.50 -0.97 -3.78
CA LEU A 15 -9.79 -0.90 -2.51
C LEU A 15 -8.40 -0.25 -2.64
N ALA A 16 -7.72 -0.49 -3.77
CA ALA A 16 -6.42 0.10 -4.07
C ALA A 16 -6.50 1.63 -4.18
N CYS A 17 -7.56 2.20 -4.76
CA CYS A 17 -7.79 3.66 -4.74
C CYS A 17 -7.85 4.21 -3.31
N GLY A 18 -8.55 3.52 -2.41
CA GLY A 18 -8.60 3.89 -0.99
C GLY A 18 -7.23 3.82 -0.31
N LEU A 19 -6.43 2.79 -0.62
CA LEU A 19 -5.05 2.68 -0.14
C LEU A 19 -4.14 3.77 -0.68
N ILE A 20 -4.23 4.13 -1.95
CA ILE A 20 -3.42 5.20 -2.55
C ILE A 20 -3.73 6.53 -1.86
N PHE A 21 -5.00 6.82 -1.61
CA PHE A 21 -5.39 7.99 -0.83
C PHE A 21 -4.78 7.98 0.57
N TRP A 22 -4.82 6.84 1.26
CA TRP A 22 -4.21 6.71 2.59
C TRP A 22 -2.68 6.88 2.54
N ILE A 23 -2.00 6.25 1.57
CA ILE A 23 -0.56 6.40 1.35
C ILE A 23 -0.21 7.88 1.13
N TRP A 24 -0.97 8.60 0.31
CA TRP A 24 -0.78 10.02 0.07
C TRP A 24 -0.98 10.85 1.34
N TRP A 25 -1.98 10.53 2.14
CA TRP A 25 -2.22 11.18 3.44
C TRP A 25 -1.06 10.93 4.42
N GLN A 26 -0.51 9.71 4.48
CA GLN A 26 0.68 9.40 5.27
C GLN A 26 1.91 10.15 4.77
N TYR A 27 2.11 10.22 3.46
CA TYR A 27 3.21 10.95 2.83
C TYR A 27 3.15 12.46 3.13
N SER A 28 1.95 13.02 3.12
CA SER A 28 1.67 14.43 3.43
C SER A 28 2.05 14.84 4.85
N TRP A 29 2.30 13.86 5.76
CA TRP A 29 2.81 14.12 7.11
C TRP A 29 4.08 14.97 7.11
N ARG A 30 4.99 14.78 6.12
CA ARG A 30 6.23 15.57 6.05
C ARG A 30 5.95 17.07 6.05
N LYS A 31 5.04 17.52 5.19
CA LYS A 31 4.59 18.92 5.10
C LYS A 31 3.72 19.32 6.29
N LYS A 32 2.78 18.47 6.72
CA LYS A 32 1.87 18.79 7.84
C LYS A 32 2.63 18.97 9.16
N SER A 33 3.67 18.18 9.39
CA SER A 33 4.42 18.17 10.64
C SER A 33 5.20 19.45 10.95
N THR A 34 5.48 20.28 9.93
CA THR A 34 6.16 21.57 10.08
C THR A 34 5.20 22.70 10.43
N LEU A 35 3.90 22.52 10.18
CA LEU A 35 2.86 23.51 10.43
C LEU A 35 2.24 23.37 11.83
N LEU A 36 2.45 22.23 12.49
CA LEU A 36 1.90 21.93 13.80
C LEU A 36 2.94 22.19 14.89
N SER A 37 2.48 22.57 16.08
CA SER A 37 3.32 22.75 17.27
C SER A 37 2.63 22.16 18.52
N GLY A 38 3.36 22.15 19.65
CA GLY A 38 2.81 21.75 20.95
C GLY A 38 2.08 20.40 20.98
N GLU A 39 0.95 20.38 21.67
CA GLU A 39 0.12 19.17 21.86
C GLU A 39 -0.55 18.68 20.56
N GLU A 40 -0.92 19.58 19.66
CA GLU A 40 -1.49 19.20 18.36
C GLU A 40 -0.51 18.36 17.55
N ARG A 41 0.77 18.76 17.53
CA ARG A 41 1.83 18.01 16.86
C ARG A 41 2.03 16.63 17.49
N LYS A 42 1.99 16.52 18.82
CA LYS A 42 2.13 15.24 19.52
C LYS A 42 0.99 14.29 19.16
N LYS A 43 -0.26 14.77 19.20
CA LYS A 43 -1.45 14.00 18.80
C LYS A 43 -1.38 13.54 17.35
N ALA A 44 -1.04 14.45 16.43
CA ALA A 44 -0.94 14.13 15.01
C ALA A 44 0.20 13.13 14.71
N LEU A 45 1.34 13.24 15.42
CA LEU A 45 2.43 12.28 15.31
C LEU A 45 2.00 10.89 15.80
N ALA A 46 1.35 10.79 16.96
CA ALA A 46 0.83 9.52 17.47
C ALA A 46 -0.16 8.87 16.48
N GLN A 47 -1.01 9.69 15.85
CA GLN A 47 -1.92 9.22 14.83
C GLN A 47 -1.20 8.75 13.56
N HIS A 48 -0.18 9.48 13.08
CA HIS A 48 0.66 9.05 11.96
C HIS A 48 1.32 7.69 12.24
N GLU A 49 1.93 7.54 13.42
CA GLU A 49 2.56 6.27 13.85
C GLU A 49 1.54 5.11 13.90
N LYS A 50 0.34 5.35 14.47
CA LYS A 50 -0.72 4.34 14.58
C LYS A 50 -1.26 3.94 13.20
N MET A 51 -1.53 4.93 12.36
CA MET A 51 -2.10 4.70 11.03
C MET A 51 -1.08 4.08 10.07
N GLY A 52 0.20 4.41 10.17
CA GLY A 52 1.26 3.75 9.40
C GLY A 52 1.32 2.24 9.65
N ASN A 53 1.12 1.79 10.89
CA ASN A 53 1.05 0.35 11.19
C ASN A 53 -0.22 -0.30 10.61
N LYS A 54 -1.36 0.38 10.67
CA LYS A 54 -2.61 -0.13 10.08
C LYS A 54 -2.53 -0.19 8.55
N LEU A 55 -1.83 0.74 7.93
CA LEU A 55 -1.63 0.78 6.49
C LEU A 55 -0.95 -0.51 5.98
N VAL A 56 0.05 -1.05 6.70
CA VAL A 56 0.68 -2.34 6.36
C VAL A 56 -0.36 -3.46 6.29
N TRP A 57 -1.21 -3.59 7.31
CA TRP A 57 -2.26 -4.61 7.34
C TRP A 57 -3.32 -4.39 6.26
N ALA A 58 -3.72 -3.13 6.02
CA ALA A 58 -4.66 -2.80 4.96
C ALA A 58 -4.09 -3.17 3.58
N THR A 59 -2.80 -2.89 3.32
CA THR A 59 -2.12 -3.30 2.08
C THR A 59 -2.08 -4.82 1.94
N PHE A 60 -1.76 -5.55 3.01
CA PHE A 60 -1.79 -7.02 2.98
C PHE A 60 -3.18 -7.56 2.61
N ILE A 61 -4.25 -7.03 3.22
CA ILE A 61 -5.63 -7.43 2.92
C ILE A 61 -5.99 -7.14 1.46
N VAL A 62 -5.64 -5.97 0.92
CA VAL A 62 -5.94 -5.64 -0.49
C VAL A 62 -5.20 -6.55 -1.48
N ILE A 63 -3.98 -6.97 -1.14
CA ILE A 63 -3.26 -7.98 -1.92
C ILE A 63 -3.98 -9.33 -1.88
N LEU A 64 -4.44 -9.77 -0.71
CA LEU A 64 -5.23 -11.00 -0.60
C LEU A 64 -6.52 -10.93 -1.42
N VAL A 65 -7.22 -9.79 -1.40
CA VAL A 65 -8.42 -9.58 -2.24
C VAL A 65 -8.09 -9.71 -3.73
N ALA A 66 -6.91 -9.23 -4.18
CA ALA A 66 -6.48 -9.41 -5.56
C ALA A 66 -6.30 -10.89 -5.93
N PHE A 67 -5.61 -11.66 -5.09
CA PHE A 67 -5.41 -13.10 -5.31
C PHE A 67 -6.71 -13.89 -5.28
N ILE A 68 -7.60 -13.59 -4.32
CA ILE A 68 -8.92 -14.22 -4.22
C ILE A 68 -9.76 -13.88 -5.45
N GLY A 69 -9.76 -12.61 -5.89
CA GLY A 69 -10.47 -12.19 -7.09
C GLY A 69 -10.01 -12.97 -8.34
N ARG A 70 -8.71 -13.21 -8.46
CA ARG A 70 -8.12 -14.02 -9.54
C ARG A 70 -8.45 -15.51 -9.43
N ALA A 71 -8.47 -16.07 -8.22
CA ALA A 71 -8.88 -17.46 -8.00
C ALA A 71 -10.35 -17.69 -8.38
N ILE A 72 -11.24 -16.76 -8.00
CA ILE A 72 -12.65 -16.79 -8.38
C ILE A 72 -12.78 -16.68 -9.91
N ALA A 73 -12.04 -15.76 -10.54
CA ALA A 73 -12.06 -15.61 -11.99
C ALA A 73 -11.60 -16.89 -12.71
N GLY A 74 -10.50 -17.50 -12.28
CA GLY A 74 -9.99 -18.75 -12.86
C GLY A 74 -11.00 -19.90 -12.73
N TRP A 75 -11.61 -20.06 -11.57
CA TRP A 75 -12.66 -21.07 -11.38
C TRP A 75 -13.87 -20.84 -12.26
N ARG A 76 -14.31 -19.59 -12.43
CA ARG A 76 -15.46 -19.23 -13.25
C ARG A 76 -15.20 -19.39 -14.75
N THR A 77 -13.97 -19.17 -15.20
CA THR A 77 -13.60 -19.25 -16.62
C THR A 77 -13.17 -20.67 -17.02
N ASN A 78 -12.33 -21.32 -16.21
CA ASN A 78 -11.62 -22.57 -16.56
C ASN A 78 -11.93 -23.73 -15.62
N GLY A 79 -12.75 -23.54 -14.57
CA GLY A 79 -13.02 -24.57 -13.56
C GLY A 79 -11.86 -24.82 -12.58
N ASP A 80 -10.77 -24.05 -12.66
CA ASP A 80 -9.56 -24.20 -11.84
C ASP A 80 -9.18 -22.87 -11.17
N ILE A 81 -9.07 -22.87 -9.83
CA ILE A 81 -8.70 -21.69 -9.05
C ILE A 81 -7.24 -21.25 -9.30
N PHE A 82 -6.38 -22.11 -9.82
CA PHE A 82 -4.98 -21.79 -10.06
C PHE A 82 -4.70 -21.22 -11.46
N SER A 83 -5.67 -21.30 -12.39
CA SER A 83 -5.46 -20.91 -13.78
C SER A 83 -5.14 -19.42 -13.99
N GLU A 84 -5.59 -18.55 -13.08
CA GLU A 84 -5.41 -17.09 -13.17
C GLU A 84 -4.69 -16.46 -11.96
N ILE A 85 -4.36 -17.25 -10.92
CA ILE A 85 -3.86 -16.74 -9.64
C ILE A 85 -2.42 -16.20 -9.71
N TRP A 86 -1.62 -16.73 -10.64
CA TRP A 86 -0.20 -16.41 -10.74
C TRP A 86 0.04 -15.05 -11.43
N PRO A 87 0.97 -14.22 -10.93
CA PRO A 87 1.36 -13.00 -11.62
C PRO A 87 1.98 -13.32 -12.98
N THR A 88 1.42 -12.76 -14.05
CA THR A 88 1.94 -12.91 -15.43
C THR A 88 2.45 -11.60 -16.01
N ASN A 89 2.35 -10.50 -15.26
CA ASN A 89 2.72 -9.16 -15.71
C ASN A 89 3.37 -8.35 -14.58
N LEU A 90 3.97 -7.22 -14.96
CA LEU A 90 4.69 -6.35 -14.04
C LEU A 90 3.80 -5.84 -12.89
N HIS A 91 2.55 -5.46 -13.16
CA HIS A 91 1.62 -5.02 -12.11
C HIS A 91 1.42 -6.09 -11.03
N GLY A 92 1.23 -7.36 -11.43
CA GLY A 92 1.08 -8.49 -10.52
C GLY A 92 2.30 -8.71 -9.63
N PHE A 93 3.53 -8.58 -10.16
CA PHE A 93 4.76 -8.70 -9.37
C PHE A 93 5.00 -7.49 -8.44
N MET A 94 4.54 -6.31 -8.82
CA MET A 94 4.73 -5.08 -8.04
C MET A 94 3.93 -5.07 -6.72
N GLY A 95 2.81 -5.79 -6.62
CA GLY A 95 2.02 -5.89 -5.38
C GLY A 95 2.84 -6.44 -4.20
N PRO A 96 3.37 -7.67 -4.28
CA PRO A 96 4.25 -8.25 -3.25
C PRO A 96 5.51 -7.43 -2.99
N LEU A 97 6.16 -6.91 -4.04
CA LEU A 97 7.34 -6.05 -3.88
C LEU A 97 7.02 -4.78 -3.09
N GLY A 98 5.93 -4.10 -3.45
CA GLY A 98 5.45 -2.90 -2.76
C GLY A 98 5.13 -3.17 -1.29
N PHE A 99 4.57 -4.35 -0.98
CA PHE A 99 4.32 -4.76 0.41
C PHE A 99 5.60 -4.94 1.22
N ILE A 100 6.61 -5.62 0.66
CA ILE A 100 7.92 -5.77 1.31
C ILE A 100 8.53 -4.39 1.62
N LEU A 101 8.51 -3.47 0.64
CA LEU A 101 8.99 -2.10 0.81
C LEU A 101 8.22 -1.36 1.91
N LEU A 102 6.90 -1.53 1.98
CA LEU A 102 6.06 -0.92 3.00
C LEU A 102 6.37 -1.46 4.41
N VAL A 103 6.64 -2.76 4.54
CA VAL A 103 7.09 -3.37 5.81
C VAL A 103 8.44 -2.77 6.25
N VAL A 104 9.39 -2.60 5.32
CA VAL A 104 10.67 -1.93 5.59
C VAL A 104 10.44 -0.48 6.03
N LEU A 105 9.59 0.27 5.33
CA LEU A 105 9.24 1.64 5.69
C LEU A 105 8.65 1.72 7.11
N ALA A 106 7.73 0.83 7.45
CA ALA A 106 7.12 0.75 8.77
C ALA A 106 8.15 0.42 9.86
N LYS A 107 9.11 -0.46 9.58
CA LYS A 107 10.23 -0.77 10.49
C LYS A 107 11.09 0.47 10.76
N LEU A 108 11.44 1.25 9.72
CA LEU A 108 12.17 2.51 9.88
C LEU A 108 11.37 3.54 10.70
N GLY A 109 10.06 3.59 10.52
CA GLY A 109 9.16 4.43 11.32
C GLY A 109 9.16 4.04 12.81
N LYS A 110 9.07 2.74 13.11
CA LYS A 110 9.17 2.22 14.48
C LYS A 110 10.53 2.53 15.12
N GLN A 111 11.62 2.34 14.39
CA GLN A 111 12.97 2.69 14.87
C GLN A 111 13.10 4.18 15.18
N THR A 112 12.58 5.05 14.29
CA THR A 112 12.56 6.50 14.51
C THR A 112 11.77 6.86 15.77
N LYS A 113 10.61 6.23 15.98
CA LYS A 113 9.81 6.39 17.19
C LYS A 113 10.57 5.97 18.44
N SER A 114 11.18 4.77 18.43
CA SER A 114 11.91 4.25 19.59
C SER A 114 13.07 5.16 19.99
N ALA A 115 13.91 5.56 19.03
CA ALA A 115 15.02 6.48 19.28
C ALA A 115 14.53 7.84 19.82
N ARG A 116 13.41 8.37 19.28
CA ARG A 116 12.78 9.60 19.79
C ARG A 116 12.33 9.47 21.25
N ILE A 117 11.72 8.35 21.63
CA ILE A 117 11.26 8.11 23.00
C ILE A 117 12.44 7.92 23.96
N ALA A 118 13.51 7.28 23.50
CA ALA A 118 14.75 7.08 24.26
C ALA A 118 15.62 8.35 24.40
N GLY A 119 15.25 9.47 23.76
CA GLY A 119 16.06 10.69 23.75
C GLY A 119 17.33 10.60 22.88
N GLU A 120 17.44 9.58 22.03
CA GLU A 120 18.59 9.34 21.16
C GLU A 120 18.51 10.18 19.87
N LYS A 121 19.66 10.33 19.19
CA LYS A 121 19.73 11.02 17.90
C LYS A 121 18.98 10.23 16.81
N PHE A 122 17.79 10.70 16.42
CA PHE A 122 16.93 10.01 15.45
C PHE A 122 16.87 10.68 14.05
N THR A 123 17.54 11.80 13.82
CA THR A 123 17.44 12.58 12.56
C THR A 123 17.76 11.76 11.32
N HIS A 124 18.78 10.91 11.39
CA HIS A 124 19.18 10.05 10.27
C HIS A 124 18.15 8.94 9.98
N LEU A 125 17.55 8.34 11.02
CA LEU A 125 16.46 7.37 10.87
C LEU A 125 15.22 8.00 10.24
N LYS A 126 14.86 9.20 10.69
CA LYS A 126 13.77 10.00 10.12
C LYS A 126 14.03 10.30 8.63
N LEU A 127 15.26 10.66 8.28
CA LEU A 127 15.65 10.92 6.89
C LEU A 127 15.49 9.65 6.02
N LYS A 128 16.02 8.51 6.48
CA LYS A 128 15.88 7.21 5.79
C LYS A 128 14.42 6.83 5.58
N HIS A 129 13.59 6.96 6.62
CA HIS A 129 12.14 6.72 6.53
C HIS A 129 11.50 7.66 5.48
N GLY A 130 11.83 8.95 5.51
CA GLY A 130 11.34 9.91 4.52
C GLY A 130 11.73 9.54 3.09
N ARG A 131 13.00 9.23 2.83
CA ARG A 131 13.50 8.85 1.50
C ARG A 131 12.85 7.55 1.00
N ALA A 132 12.67 6.56 1.87
CA ALA A 132 11.96 5.34 1.53
C ALA A 132 10.48 5.62 1.18
N ALA A 133 9.83 6.57 1.86
CA ALA A 133 8.47 6.99 1.51
C ALA A 133 8.42 7.69 0.15
N ASP A 134 9.42 8.52 -0.20
CA ASP A 134 9.51 9.13 -1.55
C ASP A 134 9.52 8.04 -2.63
N PHE A 135 10.33 7.00 -2.43
CA PHE A 135 10.43 5.87 -3.36
C PHE A 135 9.12 5.07 -3.47
N ILE A 136 8.44 4.82 -2.35
CA ILE A 136 7.15 4.12 -2.34
C ILE A 136 6.09 4.90 -3.11
N ILE A 137 6.06 6.23 -3.02
CA ILE A 137 5.09 7.05 -3.78
C ILE A 137 5.29 6.88 -5.29
N VAL A 138 6.53 6.93 -5.77
CA VAL A 138 6.84 6.73 -7.19
C VAL A 138 6.40 5.34 -7.64
N ILE A 139 6.74 4.29 -6.88
CA ILE A 139 6.32 2.92 -7.18
C ILE A 139 4.80 2.78 -7.16
N ALA A 140 4.11 3.38 -6.19
CA ALA A 140 2.67 3.31 -6.08
C ALA A 140 1.96 3.94 -7.29
N ILE A 141 2.47 5.07 -7.79
CA ILE A 141 1.94 5.72 -9.01
C ILE A 141 2.13 4.80 -10.22
N ILE A 142 3.34 4.25 -10.42
CA ILE A 142 3.62 3.32 -11.53
C ILE A 142 2.73 2.08 -11.43
N HIS A 143 2.62 1.49 -10.23
CA HIS A 143 1.81 0.31 -9.99
C HIS A 143 0.31 0.57 -10.28
N ALA A 144 -0.21 1.70 -9.84
CA ALA A 144 -1.60 2.11 -10.08
C ALA A 144 -1.86 2.35 -11.56
N PHE A 145 -0.94 3.01 -12.26
CA PHE A 145 -1.03 3.24 -13.70
C PHE A 145 -1.06 1.92 -14.48
N LEU A 146 -0.15 1.00 -14.18
CA LEU A 146 -0.14 -0.33 -14.81
C LEU A 146 -1.41 -1.14 -14.48
N GLY A 147 -1.92 -1.01 -13.25
CA GLY A 147 -3.18 -1.64 -12.84
C GLY A 147 -4.37 -1.11 -13.63
N PHE A 148 -4.43 0.21 -13.84
CA PHE A 148 -5.44 0.84 -14.69
C PHE A 148 -5.38 0.32 -16.13
N LEU A 149 -4.18 0.24 -16.74
CA LEU A 149 -4.03 -0.35 -18.08
C LEU A 149 -4.49 -1.82 -18.11
N TYR A 150 -4.21 -2.57 -17.05
CA TYR A 150 -4.59 -3.97 -16.96
C TYR A 150 -6.11 -4.19 -16.89
N LEU A 151 -6.88 -3.22 -16.39
CA LEU A 151 -8.35 -3.31 -16.38
C LEU A 151 -8.93 -3.56 -17.77
N PHE A 152 -8.39 -2.91 -18.80
CA PHE A 152 -8.85 -3.07 -20.18
C PHE A 152 -8.58 -4.48 -20.72
N SER A 153 -7.49 -5.12 -20.30
CA SER A 153 -7.17 -6.50 -20.70
C SER A 153 -8.01 -7.56 -19.99
N VAL A 154 -8.57 -7.23 -18.83
CA VAL A 154 -9.25 -8.19 -17.95
C VAL A 154 -10.78 -8.12 -18.08
N LEU A 155 -11.28 -6.92 -18.41
CA LEU A 155 -12.70 -6.63 -18.56
C LEU A 155 -13.16 -6.49 -20.03
N GLY A 156 -12.24 -6.23 -20.95
CA GLY A 156 -12.47 -6.29 -22.40
C GLY A 156 -12.41 -7.71 -22.92
#